data_AF-A0A9Q0FLI8-F1
#
_entry.id   AF-A0A9Q0FLI8-F1
#
_cell.length_a   1.000
_cell.length_b   1.000
_cell.length_c   1.000
_cell.angle_alpha   90.00
_cell.angle_beta   90.00
_cell.angle_gamma   90.00
#
_symmetry.space_group_name_H-M   'P 1'
#
loop_
_entity.id
_entity.type
_entity.pdbx_description
1 polymer ?
#
loop_
_entity_poly.entity_id
_entity_poly.type
_entity_poly.pdbx_seq_one_letter_code
_entity_poly.pdbx_strand_id
1 'polypeptide(L)'
;MVNYLVCNKIQVTLSGFLNFIDGLWSSCGDERIIVFTSNHKEKIGTALLSADRMDMHIHLSYCTPCGFKMLASNYLGIEEHPFFSEAEELL
;
A
#
# COMPACT_ATOMS: atom_id res chain seq x y z
N MET A 1 -32.67 20.77 -13.81
CA MET A 1 -32.30 19.63 -14.68
C MET A 1 -30.80 19.66 -14.90
N VAL A 2 -30.01 19.09 -13.98
CA VAL A 2 -28.69 18.48 -14.27
C VAL A 2 -28.49 17.37 -13.24
N ASN A 3 -29.09 16.21 -13.52
CA ASN A 3 -28.55 14.93 -13.05
C ASN A 3 -27.41 14.60 -14.01
N TYR A 4 -26.21 14.28 -13.53
CA TYR A 4 -25.31 13.27 -14.11
C TYR A 4 -24.07 13.19 -13.23
N LEU A 5 -24.10 12.27 -12.28
CA LEU A 5 -23.02 11.35 -11.92
C LEU A 5 -23.61 10.47 -10.81
N VAL A 6 -24.41 9.50 -11.21
CA VAL A 6 -24.54 8.28 -10.41
C VAL A 6 -23.12 7.73 -10.36
N CYS A 7 -22.42 7.94 -9.23
CA CYS A 7 -21.25 7.15 -8.91
C CYS A 7 -21.75 5.73 -8.74
N ASN A 8 -21.77 4.98 -9.84
CA ASN A 8 -22.02 3.56 -9.83
C ASN A 8 -20.79 2.96 -9.15
N LYS A 9 -20.79 2.97 -7.81
CA LYS A 9 -19.77 2.31 -7.01
C LYS A 9 -19.82 0.86 -7.43
N ILE A 10 -18.89 0.45 -8.29
CA ILE A 10 -18.64 -0.98 -8.53
C ILE A 10 -18.31 -1.53 -7.16
N GLN A 11 -19.28 -2.21 -6.55
CA GLN A 11 -19.11 -2.83 -5.26
C GLN A 11 -18.26 -4.07 -5.49
N VAL A 12 -16.95 -3.88 -5.46
CA VAL A 12 -16.01 -4.99 -5.46
C VAL A 12 -16.27 -5.77 -4.19
N THR A 13 -16.80 -6.98 -4.33
CA THR A 13 -16.96 -7.89 -3.20
C THR A 13 -15.60 -8.50 -2.87
N LEU A 14 -15.36 -8.78 -1.59
CA LEU A 14 -14.15 -9.50 -1.17
C LEU A 14 -14.02 -10.84 -1.91
N SER A 15 -15.14 -11.54 -2.14
CA SER A 15 -15.16 -12.77 -2.94
C SER A 15 -14.78 -12.56 -4.41
N GLY A 16 -15.25 -11.48 -5.04
CA GLY A 16 -14.87 -11.13 -6.41
C GLY A 16 -13.39 -10.80 -6.54
N PHE A 17 -12.83 -10.09 -5.55
CA PHE A 17 -11.40 -9.84 -5.46
C PHE A 17 -10.61 -11.14 -5.28
N LEU A 18 -10.99 -12.01 -4.34
CA LEU A 18 -10.34 -13.30 -4.11
C LEU A 18 -10.31 -14.19 -5.37
N ASN A 19 -11.42 -14.26 -6.11
CA ASN A 19 -11.49 -15.05 -7.34
C ASN A 19 -10.64 -14.48 -8.47
N PHE A 20 -10.56 -13.14 -8.59
CA PHE A 20 -9.68 -12.50 -9.56
C PHE A 20 -8.22 -12.86 -9.29
N ILE A 21 -7.84 -12.79 -8.02
CA ILE A 21 -6.52 -13.13 -7.52
C ILE A 21 -6.18 -14.61 -7.79
N ASP A 22 -7.12 -15.54 -7.58
CA ASP A 22 -6.98 -16.96 -7.96
C ASP A 22 -6.79 -17.17 -9.48
N GLY A 23 -7.48 -16.35 -10.29
CA GLY A 23 -7.30 -16.33 -11.73
C GLY A 23 -5.88 -15.89 -12.14
N LEU A 24 -5.29 -14.93 -11.43
CA LEU A 24 -3.92 -14.49 -11.68
C LEU A 24 -2.90 -15.60 -11.37
N TRP A 25 -3.01 -16.29 -10.24
CA TRP A 25 -2.09 -17.39 -9.87
C TRP A 25 -2.22 -18.64 -10.75
N SER A 26 -3.40 -18.95 -11.26
CA SER A 26 -3.60 -20.12 -12.12
C SER A 26 -3.08 -19.93 -13.55
N SER A 27 -2.84 -18.69 -13.99
CA SER A 27 -2.36 -18.35 -15.34
C SER A 27 -0.83 -18.45 -15.53
N CYS A 28 -0.16 -19.28 -14.72
CA CYS A 28 1.32 -19.45 -14.60
C CYS A 28 2.02 -19.88 -15.92
N GLY A 29 2.10 -18.96 -16.87
CA GLY A 29 3.01 -18.98 -18.02
C GLY A 29 3.99 -17.79 -18.05
N ASP A 30 3.80 -16.77 -17.22
CA ASP A 30 4.61 -15.55 -17.17
C ASP A 30 5.14 -15.27 -15.75
N GLU A 31 6.43 -14.96 -15.62
CA GLU A 31 7.07 -14.51 -14.37
C GLU A 31 6.57 -13.10 -14.00
N ARG A 32 5.48 -13.00 -13.22
CA ARG A 32 4.88 -11.72 -12.82
C ARG A 32 5.02 -11.47 -11.32
N ILE A 33 5.43 -10.26 -10.96
CA ILE A 33 5.38 -9.76 -9.58
C ILE A 33 4.09 -8.96 -9.40
N ILE A 34 3.30 -9.29 -8.37
CA ILE A 34 2.05 -8.59 -8.06
C ILE A 34 2.18 -7.93 -6.69
N VAL A 35 1.91 -6.62 -6.61
CA VAL A 35 2.02 -5.85 -5.38
C VAL A 35 0.63 -5.38 -4.93
N PHE A 36 0.28 -5.69 -3.69
CA PHE A 36 -0.94 -5.21 -3.04
C PHE A 36 -0.60 -4.22 -1.93
N THR A 37 -1.31 -3.11 -1.90
CA THR A 37 -1.20 -2.10 -0.84
C THR A 37 -2.52 -1.99 -0.10
N SER A 38 -2.50 -2.01 1.23
CA SER A 38 -3.68 -1.79 2.06
C SER A 38 -3.30 -1.05 3.34
N ASN A 39 -4.16 -0.11 3.73
CA ASN A 39 -4.11 0.54 5.04
C ASN A 39 -4.78 -0.30 6.15
N HIS A 40 -5.50 -1.35 5.78
CA HIS A 40 -6.27 -2.23 6.67
C HIS A 40 -5.93 -3.69 6.39
N LYS A 41 -4.74 -4.13 6.81
CA LYS A 41 -4.30 -5.52 6.63
C LYS A 41 -5.26 -6.51 7.32
N GLU A 42 -5.85 -6.12 8.44
CA GLU A 42 -6.81 -6.90 9.22
C GLU A 42 -8.14 -7.18 8.50
N LYS A 43 -8.50 -6.33 7.52
CA LYS A 43 -9.71 -6.50 6.72
C LYS A 43 -9.48 -7.35 5.47
N ILE A 44 -8.22 -7.66 5.15
CA ILE A 44 -7.87 -8.61 4.12
C ILE A 44 -8.19 -10.00 4.68
N GLY A 45 -9.06 -10.73 3.99
CA GLY A 45 -9.47 -12.06 4.44
C GLY A 45 -8.26 -12.94 4.73
N THR A 46 -8.31 -13.69 5.82
CA THR A 46 -7.21 -14.55 6.32
C THR A 46 -6.64 -15.47 5.23
N ALA A 47 -7.47 -15.87 4.27
CA ALA A 47 -7.10 -16.68 3.12
C ALA A 47 -6.06 -16.03 2.18
N LEU A 48 -6.00 -14.70 2.07
CA LEU A 48 -4.97 -13.99 1.27
C LEU A 48 -3.66 -13.78 2.02
N LEU A 49 -3.72 -13.82 3.36
CA LEU A 49 -2.55 -13.70 4.22
C LEU A 49 -1.88 -15.06 4.46
N SER A 50 -2.51 -16.16 4.00
CA SER A 50 -1.89 -17.48 3.97
C SER A 50 -0.71 -17.46 3.00
N ALA A 51 0.41 -18.04 3.43
CA ALA A 51 1.70 -18.03 2.74
C ALA A 51 1.67 -18.64 1.32
N ASP A 52 0.58 -19.29 0.92
CA ASP A 52 0.39 -19.85 -0.43
C ASP A 52 0.07 -18.78 -1.49
N ARG A 53 -0.23 -17.54 -1.07
CA ARG A 53 -0.72 -16.46 -1.94
C ARG A 53 0.16 -15.20 -1.85
N MET A 54 0.59 -14.80 -0.65
CA MET A 54 1.50 -13.65 -0.49
C MET A 54 2.81 -14.10 0.14
N ASP A 55 3.86 -14.15 -0.66
CA ASP A 55 5.19 -14.58 -0.19
C ASP A 55 5.84 -13.52 0.70
N MET A 56 5.59 -12.24 0.43
CA MET A 56 6.28 -11.11 1.05
C MET A 56 5.31 -10.10 1.65
N HIS A 57 5.53 -9.76 2.92
CA HIS A 57 4.74 -8.76 3.64
C HIS A 57 5.65 -7.64 4.15
N ILE A 58 5.49 -6.45 3.58
CA ILE A 58 6.23 -5.25 4.00
C ILE A 58 5.28 -4.34 4.77
N HIS A 59 5.66 -3.98 6.00
CA HIS A 59 4.93 -3.00 6.78
C HIS A 59 5.52 -1.61 6.54
N LEU A 60 4.73 -0.72 5.94
CA LEU A 60 5.08 0.68 5.76
C LEU A 60 4.66 1.47 7.00
N SER A 61 5.54 1.53 7.99
CA SER A 61 5.31 2.25 9.25
C SER A 61 5.36 3.77 9.07
N TYR A 62 5.06 4.50 10.15
CA TYR A 62 5.29 5.94 10.21
C TYR A 62 6.76 6.30 9.99
N CYS A 63 6.98 7.55 9.60
CA CYS A 63 8.29 8.09 9.32
C CYS A 63 9.12 8.13 10.60
N THR A 64 10.36 7.67 10.52
CA THR A 64 11.34 7.83 11.59
C THR A 64 12.14 9.10 11.37
N PRO A 65 12.80 9.67 12.40
CA PRO A 65 13.74 10.78 12.24
C PRO A 65 14.76 10.57 11.10
N CYS A 66 15.36 9.36 11.05
CA CYS A 66 16.26 8.99 9.96
C CYS A 66 15.56 8.96 8.59
N GLY A 67 14.35 8.42 8.53
CA GLY A 67 13.53 8.41 7.32
C GLY A 67 13.20 9.83 6.84
N PHE A 68 12.86 10.72 7.77
CA PHE A 68 12.59 12.12 7.48
C PHE A 68 13.81 12.83 6.90
N LYS A 69 14.99 12.71 7.53
CA LYS A 69 16.25 13.26 7.00
C LYS A 69 16.57 12.74 5.60
N MET A 70 16.39 11.43 5.38
CA MET A 70 16.59 10.84 4.06
C MET A 70 15.60 11.39 3.02
N LEU A 71 14.34 11.59 3.37
CA LEU A 71 13.35 12.22 2.49
C LEU A 71 13.69 13.69 2.21
N ALA A 72 14.10 14.46 3.23
CA ALA A 72 14.50 15.85 3.07
C ALA A 72 15.72 15.99 2.14
N SER A 73 16.72 15.13 2.29
CA SER A 73 17.89 15.08 1.40
C SER A 73 17.48 14.69 -0.03
N ASN A 74 16.73 13.59 -0.20
CA ASN A 74 16.40 13.08 -1.53
C ASN A 74 15.49 13.99 -2.35
N TYR A 75 14.52 14.66 -1.71
CA TYR A 75 13.52 15.45 -2.42
C TYR A 75 13.81 16.96 -2.42
N LEU A 76 14.50 17.46 -1.40
CA LEU A 76 14.77 18.90 -1.24
C LEU A 76 16.25 19.26 -1.30
N GLY A 77 17.17 18.27 -1.28
CA GLY A 77 18.61 18.51 -1.24
C GLY A 77 19.10 19.11 0.08
N ILE A 78 18.31 18.99 1.15
CA ILE A 78 18.62 19.57 2.46
C ILE A 78 19.21 18.47 3.34
N GLU A 79 20.48 18.63 3.71
CA GLU A 79 21.18 17.70 4.61
C GLU A 79 21.03 18.10 6.09
N GLU A 80 20.95 19.40 6.36
CA GLU A 80 20.81 19.96 7.70
C GLU A 80 19.87 21.17 7.68
N HIS A 81 19.06 21.32 8.73
CA HIS A 81 18.19 22.49 8.90
C HIS A 81 18.02 22.81 10.38
N PRO A 82 18.02 24.09 10.79
CA PRO A 82 17.87 24.48 12.20
C PRO A 82 16.63 23.88 12.88
N PHE A 83 15.55 23.65 12.12
CA PHE A 83 14.29 23.09 12.63
C PHE A 83 14.17 21.55 12.53
N PHE A 84 15.24 20.83 12.21
CA PHE A 84 15.16 19.37 12.14
C PHE A 84 14.90 18.76 13.51
N SER A 85 15.48 19.28 14.59
CA SER A 85 15.25 18.76 15.94
C SER A 85 13.78 18.84 16.32
N GLU A 86 13.13 19.98 16.06
CA GLU A 86 11.70 20.20 16.33
C GLU A 86 10.82 19.33 15.43
N ALA A 87 11.20 19.13 14.17
CA ALA A 87 10.48 18.23 13.28
C ALA A 87 10.59 16.76 13.75
N GLU A 88 11.76 16.35 14.22
CA GLU A 88 12.00 15.01 14.75
C GLU A 88 11.25 14.74 16.07
N GLU A 89 11.06 15.75 16.92
CA GLU A 89 10.25 15.64 18.14
C GLU A 89 8.74 15.43 17.87
N LEU A 90 8.28 15.76 16.66
CA LEU A 90 6.88 15.59 16.23
C LEU A 90 6.60 14.26 15.52
N LEU A 91 7.63 13.42 15.32
CA LEU A 91 7.55 12.10 14.67
C LEU A 91 7.46 10.98 15.71
#